data_AF-A0A7J7JLB8-F1
#
_entry.id   AF-A0A7J7JLB8-F1
#
_cell.length_a   1.000
_cell.length_b   1.000
_cell.length_c   1.000
_cell.angle_alpha   90.00
_cell.angle_beta   90.00
_cell.angle_gamma   90.00
#
_symmetry.space_group_name_H-M   'P 1'
#
loop_
_entity.id
_entity.type
_entity.pdbx_description
1 polymer ?
#
loop_
_entity_poly.entity_id
_entity_poly.type
_entity_poly.pdbx_seq_one_letter_code
_entity_poly.pdbx_strand_id
1 'polypeptide(L)'
;MEPETSATPTLGREGQTLLVASHQCLNSSLNALLNREPNPNEICYFCKKRIYLVERQSAEGKYFHRLCFRCYFCDIPLHIGSYTIHRTSLGHARFYCDQHVGRERSAALPNDLVTFLTADPRLV
;
A
#
# COMPACT_ATOMS: atom_id res chain seq x y z
N MET A 1 -2.38 58.40 -47.48
CA MET A 1 -1.17 58.70 -46.71
C MET A 1 -0.66 57.37 -46.17
N GLU A 2 0.17 56.71 -46.97
CA GLU A 2 1.14 55.72 -46.48
C GLU A 2 2.44 56.50 -46.16
N PRO A 3 3.37 55.96 -45.35
CA PRO A 3 4.40 55.15 -45.99
C PRO A 3 4.88 53.91 -45.22
N GLU A 4 5.49 53.06 -46.05
CA GLU A 4 6.18 51.80 -45.89
C GLU A 4 7.34 51.62 -44.87
N THR A 5 7.52 50.35 -44.47
CA THR A 5 8.77 49.58 -44.21
C THR A 5 9.66 49.83 -42.96
N SER A 6 9.94 48.74 -42.22
CA SER A 6 11.32 48.26 -42.00
C SER A 6 11.36 46.85 -41.39
N ALA A 7 11.98 45.93 -42.13
CA ALA A 7 12.45 44.66 -41.61
C ALA A 7 13.69 44.88 -40.73
N THR A 8 13.85 44.12 -39.64
CA THR A 8 15.18 43.65 -39.25
C THR A 8 15.13 42.24 -38.64
N PRO A 9 16.18 41.42 -38.86
CA PRO A 9 16.18 39.98 -38.64
C PRO A 9 16.89 39.61 -37.33
N THR A 10 16.43 38.58 -36.63
CA THR A 10 17.28 37.83 -35.68
C THR A 10 17.20 36.34 -35.96
N LEU A 11 18.02 35.94 -36.93
CA LEU A 11 19.02 34.88 -36.81
C LEU A 11 18.62 33.67 -35.96
N GLY A 12 18.02 32.69 -36.63
CA GLY A 12 18.56 31.33 -36.71
C GLY A 12 18.80 30.61 -35.38
N ARG A 13 17.82 29.79 -35.00
CA ARG A 13 18.08 28.60 -34.17
C ARG A 13 17.30 27.39 -34.68
N GLU A 14 17.25 27.23 -35.99
CA GLU A 14 16.71 26.05 -36.69
C GLU A 14 17.72 24.89 -36.80
N GLY A 15 18.79 24.90 -35.98
CA GLY A 15 19.90 23.96 -36.09
C GLY A 15 19.94 22.78 -35.13
N GLN A 16 18.93 22.53 -34.26
CA GLN A 16 19.05 21.46 -33.23
C GLN A 16 17.80 20.60 -32.97
N THR A 17 16.68 20.77 -33.69
CA THR A 17 15.46 19.99 -33.38
C THR A 17 15.37 18.65 -34.14
N LEU A 18 16.17 18.42 -35.19
CA LEU A 18 16.06 17.18 -35.99
C LEU A 18 16.70 15.93 -35.36
N LEU A 19 17.56 16.06 -34.35
CA LEU A 19 18.11 14.92 -33.59
C LEU A 19 17.22 14.52 -32.40
N VAL A 20 16.28 15.39 -32.00
CA VAL A 20 15.46 15.15 -30.81
C VAL A 20 14.25 14.28 -31.12
N ALA A 21 13.80 14.19 -32.38
CA ALA A 21 12.65 13.36 -32.77
C ALA A 21 12.87 11.86 -32.47
N SER A 22 14.06 11.33 -32.78
CA SER A 22 14.41 9.93 -32.50
C SER A 22 14.54 9.64 -31.01
N HIS A 23 15.02 10.62 -30.23
CA HIS A 23 15.17 10.51 -28.78
C HIS A 23 13.84 10.74 -28.04
N GLN A 24 12.93 11.53 -28.61
CA GLN A 24 11.61 11.79 -28.02
C GLN A 24 10.80 10.48 -27.93
N CYS A 25 10.75 9.68 -29.01
CA CYS A 25 9.97 8.44 -29.05
C CYS A 25 10.47 7.37 -28.07
N LEU A 26 11.79 7.26 -27.89
CA LEU A 26 12.40 6.37 -26.90
C LEU A 26 12.07 6.83 -25.49
N ASN A 27 12.14 8.14 -25.23
CA ASN A 27 11.80 8.72 -23.94
C ASN A 27 10.30 8.58 -23.62
N SER A 28 9.40 8.72 -24.60
CA SER A 28 7.96 8.46 -24.42
C SER A 28 7.68 7.01 -24.04
N SER A 29 8.36 6.06 -24.70
CA SER A 29 8.21 4.63 -24.46
C SER A 29 8.78 4.22 -23.10
N LEU A 30 9.92 4.79 -22.70
CA LEU A 30 10.52 4.60 -21.39
C LEU A 30 9.64 5.19 -20.28
N ASN A 31 9.11 6.40 -20.48
CA ASN A 31 8.19 7.04 -19.54
C ASN A 31 6.88 6.25 -19.39
N ALA A 32 6.37 5.58 -20.43
CA ALA A 32 5.20 4.71 -20.32
C ALA A 32 5.45 3.48 -19.43
N LEU A 33 6.69 3.00 -19.35
CA LEU A 33 7.09 1.92 -18.44
C LEU A 33 7.34 2.42 -17.01
N LEU A 34 7.97 3.58 -16.87
CA LEU A 34 8.34 4.18 -15.59
C LEU A 34 7.15 4.84 -14.87
N ASN A 35 6.19 5.37 -15.63
CA ASN A 35 5.00 6.06 -15.12
C ASN A 35 3.75 5.18 -15.20
N ARG A 36 3.93 3.85 -15.24
CA ARG A 36 2.78 2.94 -15.18
C ARG A 36 2.16 3.01 -13.79
N GLU A 37 1.06 3.75 -13.70
CA GLU A 37 0.21 3.80 -12.51
C GLU A 37 -0.07 2.35 -12.05
N PRO A 38 0.31 2.00 -10.81
CA PRO A 38 0.04 0.68 -10.29
C PRO A 38 -1.47 0.46 -10.29
N ASN A 39 -1.93 -0.65 -10.86
CA ASN A 39 -3.35 -0.98 -10.84
C ASN A 39 -3.80 -1.04 -9.37
N PRO A 40 -4.81 -0.27 -8.93
CA PRO A 40 -5.26 -0.26 -7.54
C PRO A 40 -5.75 -1.65 -7.08
N ASN A 41 -6.16 -2.51 -8.02
CA ASN A 41 -6.55 -3.89 -7.74
C ASN A 41 -5.38 -4.83 -7.45
N GLU A 42 -4.16 -4.34 -7.58
CA GLU A 42 -2.93 -5.07 -7.33
C GLU A 42 -2.21 -4.53 -6.10
N ILE A 43 -2.79 -3.64 -5.30
CA ILE A 43 -2.09 -3.06 -4.14
C ILE A 43 -2.69 -3.60 -2.84
N CYS A 44 -1.81 -4.05 -1.94
CA CYS A 44 -2.21 -4.50 -0.62
C CYS A 44 -2.66 -3.35 0.25
N TYR A 45 -3.85 -3.47 0.84
CA TYR A 45 -4.40 -2.44 1.71
C TYR A 45 -3.52 -2.18 2.95
N PHE A 46 -2.83 -3.19 3.49
CA PHE A 46 -1.97 -3.05 4.66
C PHE A 46 -0.58 -2.51 4.32
N CYS A 47 0.20 -3.21 3.50
CA CYS A 47 1.59 -2.84 3.26
C CYS A 47 1.78 -1.89 2.08
N LYS A 48 0.71 -1.54 1.34
CA LYS A 48 0.72 -0.65 0.16
C LYS A 48 1.70 -1.08 -0.94
N LYS A 49 2.08 -2.36 -0.99
CA LYS A 49 2.94 -2.95 -2.03
C LYS A 49 2.09 -3.71 -3.05
N ARG A 50 2.66 -3.95 -4.23
CA ARG A 50 2.03 -4.77 -5.27
C ARG A 50 1.83 -6.21 -4.79
N ILE A 51 0.67 -6.78 -5.10
CA ILE A 51 0.25 -8.15 -4.81
C ILE A 51 0.35 -8.94 -6.10
N TYR A 52 1.08 -10.04 -6.05
CA TYR A 52 1.11 -10.99 -7.15
C TYR A 52 -0.13 -11.87 -7.11
N LEU A 53 -0.59 -12.34 -8.29
CA LEU A 53 -1.81 -13.13 -8.41
C LEU A 53 -1.89 -14.30 -7.41
N VAL A 54 -0.76 -14.98 -7.16
CA VAL A 54 -0.67 -16.13 -6.25
C VAL A 54 -0.87 -15.79 -4.76
N GLU A 55 -0.62 -14.55 -4.37
CA GLU A 55 -0.78 -14.08 -2.99
C GLU A 55 -2.07 -13.28 -2.79
N ARG A 56 -2.84 -13.05 -3.86
CA ARG A 56 -4.00 -12.15 -3.87
C ARG A 56 -5.14 -12.74 -3.06
N GLN A 57 -5.42 -12.08 -1.93
CA GLN A 57 -6.61 -12.32 -1.15
C GLN A 57 -7.59 -11.14 -1.29
N SER A 58 -8.87 -11.42 -1.56
CA SER A 58 -9.94 -10.41 -1.61
C SER A 58 -10.85 -10.52 -0.38
N ALA A 59 -11.01 -9.42 0.37
CA ALA A 59 -11.96 -9.33 1.48
C ALA A 59 -12.55 -7.92 1.56
N GLU A 60 -13.85 -7.82 1.85
CA GLU A 60 -14.57 -6.54 1.97
C GLU A 60 -14.35 -5.59 0.76
N GLY A 61 -14.21 -6.13 -0.44
CA GLY A 61 -13.94 -5.36 -1.66
C GLY A 61 -12.52 -4.79 -1.77
N LYS A 62 -11.59 -5.20 -0.90
CA LYS A 62 -10.17 -4.79 -0.89
C LYS A 62 -9.25 -5.98 -1.14
N TYR A 63 -8.00 -5.71 -1.51
CA TYR A 63 -6.99 -6.72 -1.78
C TYR A 63 -5.85 -6.71 -0.77
N PHE A 64 -5.36 -7.90 -0.45
CA PHE A 64 -4.32 -8.14 0.55
C PHE A 64 -3.36 -9.23 0.06
N HIS A 65 -2.12 -9.21 0.56
CA HIS A 65 -1.27 -10.40 0.48
C HIS A 65 -1.78 -11.47 1.44
N ARG A 66 -1.60 -12.74 1.09
CA ARG A 66 -1.83 -13.89 1.97
C ARG A 66 -1.14 -13.76 3.33
N LEU A 67 0.06 -13.17 3.34
CA LEU A 67 0.83 -12.93 4.57
C LEU A 67 0.47 -11.63 5.28
N CYS A 68 -0.22 -10.69 4.64
CA CYS A 68 -0.68 -9.46 5.27
C CYS A 68 -2.06 -9.60 5.90
N PHE A 69 -2.85 -10.57 5.42
CA PHE A 69 -4.17 -10.86 5.95
C PHE A 69 -4.05 -11.67 7.24
N ARG A 70 -4.01 -11.00 8.40
CA ARG A 70 -3.75 -11.62 9.71
C ARG A 70 -4.84 -11.32 10.73
N CYS A 71 -4.96 -12.22 11.71
CA CYS A 71 -5.80 -11.99 12.87
C CYS A 71 -5.22 -10.87 13.73
N TYR A 72 -6.04 -9.89 14.09
CA TYR A 72 -5.64 -8.78 14.95
C TYR A 72 -5.19 -9.20 16.36
N PHE A 73 -5.61 -10.38 16.84
CA PHE A 73 -5.30 -10.87 18.18
C PHE A 73 -4.04 -11.74 18.24
N CYS A 74 -3.85 -12.66 17.29
CA CYS A 74 -2.75 -13.63 17.32
C CYS A 74 -1.76 -13.51 16.17
N ASP A 75 -1.93 -12.55 15.26
CA ASP A 75 -1.08 -12.31 14.09
C ASP A 75 -0.91 -13.51 13.14
N ILE A 76 -1.73 -14.55 13.31
CA ILE A 76 -1.75 -15.73 12.43
C ILE A 76 -2.37 -15.31 11.09
N PRO A 77 -1.76 -15.70 9.95
CA PRO A 77 -2.34 -15.46 8.63
C PRO A 77 -3.68 -16.18 8.50
N LEU A 78 -4.69 -15.43 8.09
CA LEU A 78 -6.05 -15.91 7.88
C LEU A 78 -6.22 -16.42 6.46
N HIS A 79 -7.11 -17.39 6.28
CA HIS A 79 -7.50 -17.88 4.96
C HIS A 79 -8.83 -17.25 4.55
N ILE A 80 -9.06 -17.07 3.25
CA ILE A 80 -10.36 -16.65 2.74
C ILE A 80 -11.39 -17.74 3.09
N GLY A 81 -12.47 -17.33 3.76
CA GLY A 81 -13.54 -18.23 4.20
C GLY A 81 -13.43 -18.71 5.65
N SER A 82 -12.32 -18.46 6.34
CA SER A 82 -12.11 -18.82 7.76
C SER A 82 -11.66 -17.60 8.58
N TYR A 83 -12.47 -16.56 8.53
CA TYR A 83 -12.26 -15.33 9.30
C TYR A 83 -13.60 -14.69 9.68
N THR A 84 -13.60 -13.92 10.76
CA THR A 84 -14.70 -13.02 11.12
C THR A 84 -14.24 -11.57 11.05
N ILE A 85 -15.10 -10.70 10.52
CA ILE A 85 -14.88 -9.25 10.48
C ILE A 85 -15.64 -8.60 11.63
N HIS A 86 -14.95 -7.78 12.40
CA HIS A 86 -15.57 -6.85 13.35
C HIS A 86 -15.36 -5.42 12.87
N ARG A 87 -16.45 -4.66 12.73
CA ARG A 87 -16.39 -3.24 12.37
C ARG A 87 -16.28 -2.41 13.64
N THR A 88 -15.18 -1.66 13.75
CA THR A 88 -14.98 -0.76 14.89
C THR A 88 -15.75 0.55 14.65
N SER A 89 -16.18 1.23 15.71
CA SER A 89 -16.91 2.51 15.64
C SER A 89 -16.17 3.61 14.85
N LEU A 90 -14.86 3.47 14.66
CA LEU A 90 -14.00 4.34 13.86
C LEU A 90 -14.05 4.05 12.34
N GLY A 91 -14.92 3.13 11.89
CA GLY A 91 -15.06 2.78 10.47
C GLY A 91 -13.99 1.82 9.92
N HIS A 92 -13.06 1.36 10.76
CA HIS A 92 -12.07 0.35 10.38
C HIS A 92 -12.60 -1.07 10.62
N ALA A 93 -12.41 -1.95 9.64
CA ALA A 93 -12.65 -3.39 9.76
C ALA A 93 -11.42 -4.08 10.37
N ARG A 94 -11.65 -4.86 11.44
CA ARG A 94 -10.65 -5.74 12.04
C ARG A 94 -10.99 -7.19 11.72
N PHE A 95 -9.97 -8.00 11.43
CA PHE A 95 -10.12 -9.40 11.06
C PHE A 95 -9.69 -10.31 12.21
N TYR A 96 -10.47 -11.35 12.49
CA TYR A 96 -10.23 -12.33 13.54
C TYR A 96 -10.30 -13.75 12.98
N CYS A 97 -9.50 -14.68 13.51
CA CYS A 97 -9.68 -16.10 13.22
C CYS A 97 -10.88 -16.66 13.98
N ASP A 98 -11.33 -17.84 13.59
CA ASP A 98 -12.47 -18.54 14.20
C ASP A 98 -12.30 -18.77 15.72
N GLN A 99 -11.05 -18.84 16.21
CA GLN A 99 -10.74 -18.98 17.64
C GLN A 99 -10.73 -17.65 18.43
N HIS A 100 -10.75 -16.50 17.74
CA HIS A 100 -10.68 -15.16 18.33
C HIS A 100 -11.93 -14.31 18.05
N VAL A 101 -12.96 -14.88 17.46
CA VAL A 101 -14.25 -14.22 17.24
C VAL A 101 -14.89 -13.90 18.59
N GLY A 102 -15.11 -12.62 18.89
CA GLY A 102 -15.71 -12.17 20.17
C GLY A 102 -14.72 -11.81 21.28
N ARG A 103 -13.40 -11.85 21.04
CA ARG A 103 -12.40 -11.31 22.00
C ARG A 103 -12.19 -9.79 21.84
N GLU A 104 -13.28 -9.07 21.71
CA GLU A 104 -13.31 -7.61 21.50
C GLU A 104 -13.04 -6.80 22.77
N ARG A 105 -12.75 -7.46 23.90
CA ARG A 105 -12.56 -6.79 25.20
C ARG A 105 -11.48 -7.37 26.12
N SER A 106 -10.71 -8.37 25.70
CA SER A 106 -9.69 -9.02 26.55
C SER A 106 -8.25 -8.73 26.13
N ALA A 107 -8.04 -8.07 25.00
CA ALA A 107 -6.70 -7.82 24.43
C ALA A 107 -6.03 -6.54 24.98
N ALA A 108 -6.32 -6.16 26.23
CA ALA A 108 -5.59 -5.14 26.94
C ALA A 108 -5.48 -5.52 28.41
N LEU A 109 -4.84 -6.67 28.66
CA LEU A 109 -4.07 -6.90 29.87
C LEU A 109 -2.94 -7.86 29.49
N PRO A 110 -1.72 -7.35 29.20
CA PRO A 110 -0.52 -8.15 29.39
C PRO A 110 -0.36 -8.33 30.89
N ASN A 111 -1.12 -9.24 31.50
CA ASN A 111 -0.94 -9.57 32.89
C ASN A 111 -0.04 -10.80 33.00
N ASP A 112 1.27 -10.56 32.91
CA ASP A 112 2.27 -11.39 33.57
C ASP A 112 3.56 -10.61 33.80
N LEU A 113 3.57 -9.80 34.87
CA LEU A 113 4.74 -9.70 35.76
C LEU A 113 4.39 -9.25 37.19
N VAL A 114 3.18 -9.59 37.68
CA VAL A 114 2.83 -9.53 39.12
C VAL A 114 2.58 -10.93 39.70
N THR A 115 3.15 -11.98 39.10
CA THR A 115 3.07 -13.37 39.61
C THR A 115 4.40 -13.84 40.23
N PHE A 116 5.47 -13.03 40.23
CA PHE A 116 6.76 -13.40 40.87
C PHE A 116 6.89 -13.04 42.36
N LEU A 117 5.83 -12.55 43.03
CA LEU A 117 5.93 -12.13 44.44
C LEU A 117 5.54 -13.17 45.50
N THR A 118 5.24 -14.44 45.20
CA THR A 118 4.70 -15.36 46.25
C THR A 118 5.27 -16.79 46.33
N ALA A 119 6.46 -17.08 45.78
CA ALA A 119 7.03 -18.44 45.89
C ALA A 119 8.52 -18.51 46.30
N ASP A 120 9.04 -17.55 47.07
CA ASP A 120 10.36 -17.69 47.69
C ASP A 120 10.32 -17.39 49.21
N PRO A 121 10.35 -18.41 50.08
CA PRO A 121 10.44 -18.21 51.53
C PRO A 121 11.86 -17.87 52.03
N ARG A 122 12.78 -17.38 51.19
CA ARG A 122 14.18 -17.06 51.59
C ARG A 122 14.64 -15.63 51.35
N LEU A 123 13.77 -14.65 51.57
CA LEU A 123 14.21 -13.26 51.81
C LEU A 123 13.70 -12.78 53.17
N VAL A 124 14.44 -13.20 54.21
CA VAL A 124 14.58 -12.50 55.51
C VAL A 124 16.06 -12.19 55.71
#